data_AF-A0A0D8B8D8-F1
#
_entry.id   AF-A0A0D8B8D8-F1
#
_cell.length_a   1.000
_cell.length_b   1.000
_cell.length_c   1.000
_cell.angle_alpha   90.00
_cell.angle_beta   90.00
_cell.angle_gamma   90.00
#
_symmetry.space_group_name_H-M   'P 1'
#
loop_
_entity.id
_entity.type
_entity.pdbx_description
1 polymer ?
#
loop_
_entity_poly.entity_id
_entity_poly.type
_entity_poly.pdbx_seq_one_letter_code
_entity_poly.pdbx_strand_id
1 'polypeptide(L)'
;MLELRPAAASLREQGSGCDASSGSSHAERVYRFPGTADEVTNFYHDALRAAGWKQWVADGSPNDPHQLAMAGLCFSRPIEGTATLLHVSFRSESGEADRSDPGIRGLALTATANSDHDMRC
;
A
#
# COMPACT_ATOMS: atom_id res chain seq x y z
N MET A 1 -5.16 13.95 7.91
CA MET A 1 -5.91 13.08 6.98
C MET A 1 -4.95 12.64 5.89
N LEU A 2 -4.71 11.32 5.72
CA LEU A 2 -3.74 10.80 4.75
C LEU A 2 -4.38 10.77 3.33
N GLU A 3 -4.47 11.92 2.68
CA GLU A 3 -4.89 12.05 1.27
C GLU A 3 -3.71 11.67 0.34
N LEU A 4 -3.28 10.41 0.38
CA LEU A 4 -2.10 9.96 -0.37
C LEU A 4 -2.55 9.04 -1.53
N ARG A 5 -2.98 9.67 -2.62
CA ARG A 5 -3.45 9.00 -3.84
C ARG A 5 -2.92 9.71 -5.09
N PRO A 6 -2.69 8.97 -6.19
CA PRO A 6 -2.49 9.60 -7.50
C PRO A 6 -3.69 10.47 -7.88
N ALA A 7 -3.46 11.58 -8.59
CA ALA A 7 -4.52 12.54 -8.92
C ALA A 7 -5.69 11.94 -9.72
N ALA A 8 -5.41 10.98 -10.61
CA ALA A 8 -6.44 10.29 -11.40
C ALA A 8 -7.13 9.14 -10.65
N ALA A 9 -6.74 8.84 -9.40
CA ALA A 9 -7.32 7.76 -8.62
C ALA A 9 -8.66 8.19 -8.00
N SER A 10 -9.73 7.43 -8.20
CA SER A 10 -11.05 7.68 -7.60
C SER A 10 -11.31 6.74 -6.43
N LEU A 11 -11.73 7.28 -5.28
CA LEU A 11 -12.04 6.45 -4.10
C LEU A 11 -13.23 5.52 -4.41
N ARG A 12 -13.08 4.24 -4.07
CA ARG A 12 -14.10 3.20 -4.19
C ARG A 12 -14.64 2.82 -2.83
N GLU A 13 -13.75 2.50 -1.91
CA GLU A 13 -14.09 1.99 -0.58
C GLU A 13 -13.12 2.59 0.44
N GLN A 14 -13.61 2.78 1.67
CA GLN A 14 -12.77 3.14 2.80
C GLN A 14 -13.30 2.47 4.06
N GLY A 15 -12.39 2.09 4.95
CA GLY A 15 -12.74 1.45 6.19
C GLY A 15 -11.63 1.61 7.23
N SER A 16 -11.98 1.34 8.48
CA SER A 16 -11.03 1.26 9.58
C SER A 16 -11.53 0.26 10.60
N GLY A 17 -10.62 -0.44 11.25
CA GLY A 17 -10.96 -1.43 12.25
C GLY A 17 -9.82 -1.67 13.22
N CYS A 18 -10.11 -2.46 14.26
CA CYS A 18 -9.12 -2.99 15.16
C CYS A 18 -9.21 -4.51 15.11
N ASP A 19 -8.07 -5.16 14.93
CA ASP A 19 -7.97 -6.60 15.06
C ASP A 19 -7.78 -6.93 16.54
N ALA A 20 -8.81 -7.52 17.16
CA ALA A 20 -8.84 -7.79 18.59
C ALA A 20 -7.82 -8.85 19.02
N SER A 21 -7.31 -9.67 18.09
CA SER A 21 -6.36 -10.74 18.37
C SER A 21 -4.93 -10.23 18.45
N SER A 22 -4.56 -9.32 17.54
CA SER A 22 -3.23 -8.71 17.46
C SER A 22 -3.13 -7.37 18.21
N GLY A 23 -4.27 -6.77 18.57
CA GLY A 23 -4.31 -5.41 19.12
C GLY A 23 -3.94 -4.32 18.10
N SER A 24 -3.78 -4.68 16.83
CA SER A 24 -3.43 -3.75 15.76
C SER A 24 -4.65 -3.00 15.27
N SER A 25 -4.47 -1.70 15.01
CA SER A 25 -5.49 -0.88 14.35
C SER A 25 -5.12 -0.69 12.89
N HIS A 26 -6.10 -0.76 12.00
CA HIS A 26 -5.90 -0.58 10.57
C HIS A 26 -6.89 0.42 9.97
N ALA A 27 -6.47 1.06 8.90
CA ALA A 27 -7.28 1.88 8.04
C ALA A 27 -6.96 1.50 6.58
N GLU A 28 -8.00 1.26 5.78
CA GLU A 28 -7.86 0.92 4.38
C GLU A 28 -8.62 1.92 3.50
N ARG A 29 -8.04 2.25 2.35
CA ARG A 29 -8.70 2.95 1.27
C ARG A 29 -8.45 2.22 -0.04
N VAL A 30 -9.50 1.90 -0.76
CA VAL A 30 -9.44 1.29 -2.08
C VAL A 30 -9.79 2.33 -3.13
N TYR A 31 -8.97 2.43 -4.15
CA TYR A 31 -9.11 3.36 -5.26
C TYR A 31 -9.21 2.61 -6.58
N ARG A 32 -9.94 3.20 -7.54
CA ARG A 32 -9.82 2.87 -8.96
C ARG A 32 -8.85 3.84 -9.61
N PHE A 33 -7.87 3.31 -10.34
CA PHE A 33 -6.87 4.13 -11.03
C PHE A 33 -6.79 3.71 -12.51
N PRO A 34 -6.86 4.66 -13.47
CA PRO A 34 -6.83 4.34 -14.89
C PRO A 34 -5.41 4.22 -15.50
N GLY A 35 -4.36 4.40 -14.71
CA GLY A 35 -2.96 4.37 -15.15
C GLY A 35 -2.27 3.02 -14.92
N THR A 36 -0.94 3.03 -14.89
CA THR A 36 -0.09 1.83 -14.82
C THR A 36 0.46 1.55 -13.41
N ALA A 37 0.98 0.33 -13.23
CA ALA A 37 1.72 -0.06 -12.03
C ALA A 37 2.87 0.89 -11.72
N ASP A 38 3.67 1.20 -12.75
CA ASP A 38 4.86 2.01 -12.62
C ASP A 38 4.53 3.44 -12.19
N GLU A 39 3.45 4.02 -12.72
CA GLU A 39 2.98 5.34 -12.31
C GLU A 39 2.59 5.39 -10.83
N VAL A 40 1.88 4.36 -10.35
CA VAL A 40 1.50 4.24 -8.94
C VAL A 40 2.75 4.03 -8.07
N THR A 41 3.63 3.13 -8.48
CA THR A 41 4.86 2.81 -7.75
C THR A 41 5.76 4.03 -7.62
N ASN A 42 6.01 4.74 -8.72
CA ASN A 42 6.79 5.97 -8.71
C ASN A 42 6.13 7.06 -7.85
N PHE A 43 4.81 7.24 -7.97
CA PHE A 43 4.07 8.19 -7.15
C PHE A 43 4.25 7.93 -5.64
N TYR A 44 4.01 6.69 -5.19
CA TYR A 44 4.15 6.36 -3.77
C TYR A 44 5.60 6.41 -3.31
N HIS A 45 6.55 6.05 -4.17
CA HIS A 45 7.97 6.21 -3.88
C HIS A 45 8.33 7.64 -3.53
N ASP A 46 7.94 8.59 -4.38
CA ASP A 46 8.30 9.99 -4.22
C ASP A 46 7.51 10.64 -3.09
N ALA A 47 6.19 10.42 -3.06
CA ALA A 47 5.30 11.03 -2.06
C ALA A 47 5.63 10.56 -0.64
N LEU A 48 5.86 9.26 -0.44
CA LEU A 48 6.13 8.71 0.90
C LEU A 48 7.55 9.02 1.35
N ARG A 49 8.54 8.99 0.46
CA ARG A 49 9.91 9.42 0.79
C ARG A 49 9.95 10.90 1.17
N ALA A 50 9.25 11.77 0.44
CA ALA A 50 9.13 13.19 0.78
C ALA A 50 8.43 13.41 2.13
N ALA A 51 7.49 12.53 2.48
CA ALA A 51 6.82 12.53 3.78
C ALA A 51 7.62 11.79 4.88
N GLY A 52 8.88 11.43 4.64
CA GLY A 52 9.78 10.82 5.63
C GLY A 52 9.48 9.35 5.97
N TRP A 53 8.68 8.67 5.14
CA TRP A 53 8.51 7.22 5.24
C TRP A 53 9.72 6.51 4.66
N LYS A 54 10.09 5.38 5.27
CA LYS A 54 11.16 4.52 4.79
C LYS A 54 10.53 3.35 4.06
N GLN A 55 10.96 3.07 2.84
CA GLN A 55 10.56 1.85 2.17
C GLN A 55 11.10 0.65 2.96
N TRP A 56 10.22 -0.28 3.27
CA TRP A 56 10.62 -1.59 3.74
C TRP A 56 10.82 -2.47 2.52
N VAL A 57 12.06 -2.78 2.22
CA VAL A 57 12.45 -3.74 1.19
C VAL A 57 12.83 -5.00 1.95
N ALA A 58 12.04 -6.05 1.84
CA ALA A 58 12.43 -7.35 2.38
C ALA A 58 13.70 -7.80 1.65
N ASP A 59 14.63 -8.46 2.36
CA ASP A 59 15.82 -9.01 1.72
C ASP A 59 15.42 -9.95 0.57
N GLY A 60 15.82 -9.63 -0.66
CA GLY A 60 15.44 -10.38 -1.87
C GLY A 60 14.19 -9.87 -2.60
N SER A 61 13.58 -8.74 -2.17
CA SER A 61 12.57 -8.07 -2.98
C SER A 61 13.13 -7.72 -4.35
N PRO A 62 12.35 -7.95 -5.42
CA PRO A 62 12.82 -7.68 -6.76
C PRO A 62 13.05 -6.18 -6.96
N ASN A 63 14.13 -5.81 -7.65
CA ASN A 63 14.40 -4.42 -8.06
C ASN A 63 13.55 -3.99 -9.26
N ASP A 64 12.79 -4.93 -9.85
CA ASP A 64 11.93 -4.70 -10.99
C ASP A 64 10.59 -4.07 -10.55
N PRO A 65 10.22 -2.88 -11.07
CA PRO A 65 8.99 -2.17 -10.69
C PRO A 65 7.71 -2.99 -10.91
N HIS A 66 7.68 -3.83 -11.94
CA HIS A 66 6.53 -4.68 -12.24
C HIS A 66 6.41 -5.83 -11.21
N GLN A 67 7.52 -6.44 -10.82
CA GLN A 67 7.51 -7.43 -9.74
C GLN A 67 7.24 -6.81 -8.36
N LEU A 68 7.69 -5.58 -8.09
CA LEU A 68 7.32 -4.81 -6.90
C LEU A 68 5.82 -4.51 -6.88
N ALA A 69 5.23 -4.18 -8.03
CA ALA A 69 3.80 -4.01 -8.13
C ALA A 69 3.02 -5.30 -7.86
N MET A 70 3.57 -6.46 -8.26
CA MET A 70 2.96 -7.75 -7.93
C MET A 70 3.11 -8.13 -6.45
N ALA A 71 4.18 -7.67 -5.79
CA ALA A 71 4.43 -7.92 -4.37
C ALA A 71 3.74 -6.92 -3.43
N GLY A 72 3.42 -5.72 -3.93
CA GLY A 72 2.98 -4.59 -3.12
C GLY A 72 4.17 -3.80 -2.55
N LEU A 73 3.94 -2.51 -2.27
CA LEU A 73 4.96 -1.61 -1.73
C LEU A 73 4.74 -1.41 -0.25
N CYS A 74 5.79 -1.60 0.53
CA CYS A 74 5.73 -1.41 1.97
C CYS A 74 6.60 -0.27 2.45
N PHE A 75 6.05 0.49 3.38
CA PHE A 75 6.69 1.64 3.98
C PHE A 75 6.46 1.65 5.48
N SER A 76 7.45 2.06 6.23
CA SER A 76 7.36 2.20 7.68
C SER A 76 7.71 3.61 8.12
N ARG A 77 6.99 4.09 9.13
CA ARG A 77 7.29 5.35 9.80
C ARG A 77 6.68 5.34 11.21
N PRO A 78 7.40 5.80 12.24
CA PRO A 78 6.77 6.06 13.52
C PRO A 78 5.87 7.30 13.44
N ILE A 79 4.63 7.17 13.91
CA ILE A 79 3.67 8.27 14.07
C ILE A 79 3.36 8.38 15.56
N GLU A 80 3.69 9.51 16.18
CA GLU A 80 3.49 9.75 17.63
C GLU A 80 4.09 8.65 18.54
N GLY A 81 5.20 8.05 18.11
CA GLY A 81 5.88 6.96 18.85
C GLY A 81 5.34 5.56 18.53
N THR A 82 4.24 5.44 17.80
CA THR A 82 3.68 4.18 17.33
C THR A 82 4.28 3.76 15.99
N ALA A 83 4.83 2.55 15.93
CA ALA A 83 5.24 1.94 14.68
C ALA A 83 4.03 1.80 13.76
N THR A 84 4.09 2.48 12.60
CA THR A 84 3.05 2.43 11.58
C THR A 84 3.65 1.86 10.30
N LEU A 85 2.94 0.88 9.73
CA LEU A 85 3.23 0.29 8.43
C LEU A 85 2.18 0.77 7.44
N LEU A 86 2.63 1.05 6.22
CA LEU A 86 1.79 1.43 5.10
C LEU A 86 2.09 0.46 3.96
N HIS A 87 1.06 -0.25 3.53
CA HIS A 87 1.12 -1.21 2.44
C HIS A 87 0.27 -0.70 1.28
N VAL A 88 0.87 -0.67 0.09
CA VAL A 88 0.23 -0.34 -1.17
C VAL A 88 0.13 -1.62 -1.98
N SER A 89 -1.07 -2.14 -2.17
CA SER A 89 -1.32 -3.36 -2.95
C SER A 89 -2.12 -3.06 -4.20
N PHE A 90 -1.82 -3.81 -5.24
CA PHE A 90 -2.49 -3.72 -6.54
C PHE A 90 -3.57 -4.80 -6.61
N ARG A 91 -4.80 -4.40 -6.97
CA ARG A 91 -5.94 -5.32 -7.08
C ARG A 91 -6.45 -5.37 -8.52
N SER A 92 -6.80 -6.57 -8.99
CA SER A 92 -7.54 -6.73 -10.25
C SER A 92 -9.05 -6.49 -10.04
N GLU A 93 -9.84 -6.38 -11.11
CA GLU A 93 -11.28 -6.07 -11.01
C GLU A 93 -12.10 -7.11 -10.23
N SER A 94 -11.64 -8.35 -10.15
CA SER A 94 -12.28 -9.44 -9.38
C SER A 94 -11.98 -9.40 -7.88
N GLY A 95 -11.13 -8.49 -7.40
CA GLY A 95 -10.68 -8.44 -6.01
C GLY A 95 -9.63 -9.50 -5.65
N GLU A 96 -9.37 -10.45 -6.54
CA GLU A 96 -8.21 -11.34 -6.50
C GLU A 96 -7.03 -10.70 -7.23
N ALA A 97 -5.80 -11.03 -6.85
CA ALA A 97 -4.63 -10.64 -7.61
C ALA A 97 -4.56 -11.49 -8.89
N ASP A 98 -5.34 -11.15 -9.93
CA ASP A 98 -5.17 -11.77 -11.24
C ASP A 98 -3.86 -11.27 -11.84
N ARG A 99 -2.84 -12.13 -11.79
CA ARG A 99 -1.50 -11.88 -12.34
C ARG A 99 -1.50 -11.75 -13.87
N SER A 100 -2.64 -11.95 -14.54
CA SER A 100 -2.76 -12.03 -16.00
C SER A 100 -3.35 -10.77 -16.64
N ASP A 101 -3.93 -9.85 -15.88
CA ASP A 101 -4.42 -8.57 -16.41
C ASP A 101 -3.36 -7.46 -16.17
N PRO A 102 -2.72 -6.93 -17.24
CA PRO A 102 -1.76 -5.83 -17.12
C PRO A 102 -2.43 -4.49 -16.76
N GLY A 103 -3.77 -4.42 -16.77
CA GLY A 103 -4.51 -3.25 -16.33
C GLY A 103 -4.72 -3.26 -14.83
N ILE A 104 -3.83 -2.61 -14.07
CA ILE A 104 -4.19 -2.22 -12.70
C ILE A 104 -5.42 -1.33 -12.77
N ARG A 105 -6.52 -1.84 -12.22
CA ARG A 105 -7.80 -1.13 -12.14
C ARG A 105 -8.14 -0.79 -10.69
N GLY A 106 -7.48 -1.44 -9.72
CA GLY A 106 -7.68 -1.26 -8.29
C GLY A 106 -6.36 -1.07 -7.53
N LEU A 107 -6.39 -0.17 -6.55
CA LEU A 107 -5.27 0.16 -5.67
C LEU A 107 -5.78 0.18 -4.24
N ALA A 108 -5.20 -0.62 -3.36
CA ALA A 108 -5.53 -0.61 -1.94
C ALA A 108 -4.36 -0.02 -1.14
N LEU A 109 -4.67 0.97 -0.32
CA LEU A 109 -3.76 1.62 0.60
C LEU A 109 -4.18 1.26 2.03
N THR A 110 -3.36 0.47 2.70
CA THR A 110 -3.64 -0.03 4.05
C THR A 110 -2.57 0.49 5.00
N ALA A 111 -3.01 1.25 6.00
CA ALA A 111 -2.16 1.70 7.10
C ALA A 111 -2.50 0.87 8.34
N THR A 112 -1.48 0.36 9.03
CA THR A 112 -1.66 -0.41 10.24
C THR A 112 -0.69 0.07 11.31
N ALA A 113 -1.18 0.17 12.55
CA ALA A 113 -0.43 0.62 13.71
C ALA A 113 -0.35 -0.47 14.78
N ASN A 114 0.71 -0.43 15.58
CA ASN A 114 1.01 -1.40 16.65
C ASN A 114 1.19 -2.85 16.17
N SER A 115 1.53 -3.04 14.91
CA SER A 115 1.89 -4.35 14.41
C SER A 115 3.29 -4.69 14.88
N ASP A 116 3.43 -5.79 15.62
CA ASP A 116 4.70 -6.48 15.70
C ASP A 116 5.20 -6.73 14.27
N HIS A 117 6.52 -6.74 14.06
CA HIS A 117 7.20 -6.76 12.75
C HIS A 117 6.84 -7.95 11.82
N ASP A 118 5.85 -8.76 12.18
CA ASP A 118 5.45 -10.03 11.58
C ASP A 118 4.24 -9.91 10.62
N MET A 119 3.83 -8.68 10.27
CA MET A 119 2.93 -8.53 9.13
C MET A 119 3.74 -8.61 7.85
N ARG A 120 3.58 -9.74 7.16
CA ARG A 120 4.09 -9.95 5.82
C ARG A 120 3.68 -8.82 4.89
N CYS A 121 4.67 -8.04 4.50
CA CYS A 121 4.90 -7.81 3.09
C CYS A 121 5.69 -9.04 2.59
#